data_AF-A0A941NL52-F1
#
_entry.id   AF-A0A941NL52-F1
#
_cell.length_a   1.000
_cell.length_b   1.000
_cell.length_c   1.000
_cell.angle_alpha   90.00
_cell.angle_beta   90.00
_cell.angle_gamma   90.00
#
_symmetry.space_group_name_H-M   'P 1'
#
loop_
_entity.id
_entity.type
_entity.pdbx_description
1 polymer ?
#
loop_
_entity_poly.entity_id
_entity_poly.type
_entity_poly.pdbx_seq_one_letter_code
_entity_poly.pdbx_strand_id
1 'polypeptide(L)'
;VQSDTVAQGFGSLGLMTSVLMTPDGKTVEAEAAHGTVTRHYREHQKGKSTSTNSIASIFAWTRGLAHRAKLDDNAKLAKFAATLEKVCVDTVEAGDMTKDLALLVGPDQKWLTTEGFLDKVDSNLQKAMG
;
A
#
# COMPACT_ATOMS: atom_id res chain seq x y z
N VAL A 1 -17.85 9.44 -0.96
CA VAL A 1 -18.48 10.10 0.22
C VAL A 1 -18.53 9.17 1.42
N GLN A 2 -19.40 8.16 1.47
CA GLN A 2 -19.48 7.28 2.66
C GLN A 2 -18.24 6.39 2.83
N SER A 3 -17.69 5.86 1.72
CA SER A 3 -16.43 5.10 1.71
C SER A 3 -15.27 5.90 2.30
N ASP A 4 -15.14 7.17 1.90
CA ASP A 4 -14.04 8.03 2.31
C ASP A 4 -14.17 8.41 3.79
N THR A 5 -15.40 8.65 4.28
CA THR A 5 -15.68 8.86 5.71
C THR A 5 -15.26 7.65 6.54
N VAL A 6 -15.59 6.44 6.09
CA VAL A 6 -15.19 5.21 6.78
C VAL A 6 -13.67 5.05 6.74
N ALA A 7 -13.03 5.26 5.59
CA ALA A 7 -11.58 5.19 5.43
C ALA A 7 -10.82 6.08 6.40
N GLN A 8 -11.26 7.33 6.48
CA GLN A 8 -10.64 8.35 7.31
C GLN A 8 -10.88 8.05 8.80
N GLY A 9 -12.00 7.41 9.15
CA GLY A 9 -12.27 6.89 10.49
C GLY A 9 -11.32 5.76 10.92
N PHE A 10 -10.82 4.96 9.97
CA PHE A 10 -9.80 3.92 10.22
C PHE A 10 -8.36 4.45 10.17
N GLY A 11 -8.15 5.74 9.88
CA GLY A 11 -6.85 6.41 9.89
C GLY A 11 -6.55 7.15 8.59
N SER A 12 -5.88 6.50 7.64
CA SER A 12 -5.46 7.09 6.38
C SER A 12 -6.15 6.43 5.19
N LEU A 13 -6.55 7.24 4.19
CA LEU A 13 -7.02 6.75 2.89
C LEU A 13 -5.98 5.84 2.20
N GLY A 14 -4.70 6.00 2.51
CA GLY A 14 -3.60 5.15 2.01
C GLY A 14 -3.60 3.72 2.56
N LEU A 15 -4.51 3.39 3.48
CA LEU A 15 -4.67 2.04 4.03
C LEU A 15 -5.86 1.27 3.43
N MET A 16 -6.60 1.86 2.47
CA MET A 16 -7.73 1.19 1.83
C MET A 16 -7.41 0.70 0.41
N THR A 17 -7.81 -0.53 0.14
CA THR A 17 -7.87 -1.12 -1.20
C THR A 17 -9.29 -1.08 -1.75
N SER A 18 -9.42 -0.85 -3.05
CA SER A 18 -10.68 -1.04 -3.79
C SER A 18 -10.55 -2.25 -4.70
N VAL A 19 -11.55 -3.13 -4.68
CA VAL A 19 -11.60 -4.34 -5.52
C VAL A 19 -12.98 -4.43 -6.16
N LEU A 20 -13.04 -4.36 -7.48
CA LEU A 20 -14.23 -4.62 -8.28
C LEU A 20 -14.19 -6.07 -8.76
N MET A 21 -15.29 -6.80 -8.57
CA MET A 21 -15.41 -8.22 -8.97
C MET A 21 -16.69 -8.43 -9.77
N THR A 22 -16.61 -9.18 -10.87
CA THR A 22 -17.79 -9.59 -11.64
C THR A 22 -18.64 -10.61 -10.88
N PRO A 23 -19.95 -10.72 -11.16
CA PRO A 23 -20.84 -11.65 -10.46
C PRO A 23 -20.42 -13.12 -10.57
N ASP A 24 -19.70 -13.50 -11.63
CA ASP A 24 -19.17 -14.85 -11.83
C ASP A 24 -17.87 -15.12 -11.03
N GLY A 25 -17.32 -14.11 -10.37
CA GLY A 25 -16.10 -14.18 -9.57
C GLY A 25 -14.81 -14.41 -10.36
N LYS A 26 -14.86 -14.36 -11.70
CA LYS A 26 -13.71 -14.68 -12.56
C LYS A 26 -12.87 -13.45 -12.87
N THR A 27 -13.49 -12.29 -12.97
CA THR A 27 -12.82 -11.04 -13.33
C THR A 27 -12.73 -10.14 -12.12
N VAL A 28 -11.53 -9.60 -11.88
CA VAL A 28 -11.25 -8.67 -10.79
C VAL A 28 -10.44 -7.49 -11.33
N GLU A 29 -10.81 -6.28 -10.91
CA GLU A 29 -9.99 -5.08 -10.99
C GLU A 29 -9.65 -4.66 -9.55
N ALA A 30 -8.37 -4.37 -9.29
CA ALA A 30 -7.91 -3.89 -7.99
C ALA A 30 -7.20 -2.55 -8.18
N GLU A 31 -7.56 -1.57 -7.36
CA GLU A 31 -7.02 -0.21 -7.41
C GLU A 31 -6.79 0.35 -5.99
N ALA A 32 -5.98 1.39 -5.89
CA ALA A 32 -5.88 2.17 -4.67
C ALA A 32 -7.12 3.06 -4.53
N ALA A 33 -7.68 3.18 -3.31
CA ALA A 33 -8.88 3.98 -3.08
C ALA A 33 -8.66 5.50 -3.18
N HIS A 34 -7.41 5.96 -3.27
CA HIS A 34 -7.08 7.37 -3.37
C HIS A 34 -6.91 7.82 -4.83
N GLY A 35 -7.17 9.10 -5.11
CA GLY A 35 -6.88 9.71 -6.42
C GLY A 35 -5.38 9.91 -6.68
N THR A 36 -5.03 10.69 -7.70
CA THR A 36 -3.65 10.88 -8.20
C THR A 36 -2.73 11.71 -7.30
N VAL A 37 -3.21 12.16 -6.14
CA VAL A 37 -2.42 12.95 -5.16
C VAL A 37 -1.72 14.16 -5.80
N THR A 38 -2.45 14.91 -6.64
CA THR A 38 -1.91 15.99 -7.50
C THR A 38 -1.02 16.99 -6.78
N ARG A 39 -1.31 17.32 -5.52
CA ARG A 39 -0.48 18.24 -4.73
C ARG A 39 0.95 17.70 -4.53
N HIS A 40 1.10 16.42 -4.18
CA HIS A 40 2.42 15.80 -4.04
C HIS A 40 3.12 15.71 -5.40
N TYR A 41 2.37 15.38 -6.46
CA TYR A 41 2.91 15.37 -7.82
C TYR A 41 3.51 16.74 -8.23
N ARG A 42 2.86 17.86 -7.91
CA ARG A 42 3.41 19.20 -8.18
C ARG A 42 4.68 19.51 -7.39
N GLU A 43 4.85 18.99 -6.17
CA GLU A 43 6.10 19.15 -5.43
C GLU A 43 7.21 18.27 -6.01
N HIS A 44 6.88 17.05 -6.44
CA HIS A 44 7.83 16.19 -7.15
C HIS A 44 8.33 16.84 -8.45
N GLN A 45 7.45 17.47 -9.24
CA GLN A 45 7.85 18.21 -10.45
C GLN A 45 8.87 19.33 -10.19
N LYS A 46 8.93 19.85 -8.95
CA LYS A 46 9.91 20.85 -8.51
C LYS A 46 11.20 20.23 -7.97
N GLY A 47 11.38 18.92 -8.08
CA GLY A 47 12.53 18.17 -7.56
C GLY A 47 12.50 17.95 -6.05
N LYS A 48 11.36 18.15 -5.38
CA LYS A 48 11.24 17.94 -3.93
C LYS A 48 10.83 16.51 -3.62
N SER A 49 11.41 15.95 -2.57
CA SER A 49 10.97 14.69 -2.00
C SER A 49 9.55 14.78 -1.44
N THR A 50 8.76 13.72 -1.60
CA THR A 50 7.40 13.61 -1.06
C THR A 50 7.30 12.41 -0.11
N SER A 51 6.21 12.34 0.66
CA SER A 51 5.89 11.21 1.53
C SER A 51 4.43 10.80 1.29
N THR A 52 4.18 10.36 0.06
CA THR A 52 2.90 9.76 -0.35
C THR A 52 2.90 8.32 0.12
N ASN A 53 1.84 7.89 0.81
CA ASN A 53 1.68 6.51 1.24
C ASN A 53 1.49 5.59 0.03
N SER A 54 2.40 4.62 -0.15
CA SER A 54 2.37 3.66 -1.26
C SER A 54 1.66 2.34 -0.91
N ILE A 55 1.22 2.14 0.34
CA ILE A 55 0.64 0.88 0.82
C ILE A 55 -0.61 0.50 0.01
N ALA A 56 -1.58 1.40 -0.17
CA ALA A 56 -2.77 1.12 -0.98
C ALA A 56 -2.43 0.72 -2.43
N SER A 57 -1.40 1.34 -3.02
CA SER A 57 -0.94 0.99 -4.37
C SER A 57 -0.24 -0.37 -4.42
N ILE A 58 0.57 -0.70 -3.42
CA ILE A 58 1.19 -2.03 -3.27
C ILE A 58 0.09 -3.08 -3.10
N PHE A 59 -0.92 -2.80 -2.27
CA PHE A 59 -1.99 -3.75 -2.01
C PHE A 59 -2.90 -3.93 -3.22
N ALA A 60 -3.10 -2.90 -4.06
CA ALA A 60 -3.77 -3.07 -5.35
C ALA A 60 -3.05 -4.11 -6.23
N TRP A 61 -1.71 -4.05 -6.30
CA TRP A 61 -0.90 -5.05 -6.98
C TRP A 61 -1.04 -6.44 -6.36
N THR A 62 -0.84 -6.58 -5.04
CA THR A 62 -0.90 -7.89 -4.38
C THR A 62 -2.29 -8.53 -4.49
N ARG A 63 -3.38 -7.76 -4.44
CA ARG A 63 -4.74 -8.26 -4.65
C ARG A 63 -4.94 -8.77 -6.07
N GLY A 64 -4.45 -8.06 -7.08
CA GLY A 64 -4.44 -8.54 -8.47
C GLY A 64 -3.63 -9.83 -8.65
N LEU A 65 -2.42 -9.88 -8.06
CA LEU A 65 -1.56 -11.06 -8.10
C LEU A 65 -2.16 -12.26 -7.36
N ALA A 66 -2.81 -12.04 -6.21
CA ALA A 66 -3.48 -13.08 -5.45
C ALA A 66 -4.66 -13.69 -6.23
N HIS A 67 -5.44 -12.86 -6.93
CA HIS A 67 -6.51 -13.35 -7.80
C HIS A 67 -5.96 -14.18 -8.97
N ARG A 68 -4.89 -13.69 -9.63
CA ARG A 68 -4.20 -14.45 -10.69
C ARG A 68 -3.67 -15.79 -10.17
N ALA A 69 -3.04 -15.78 -8.99
CA ALA A 69 -2.53 -16.98 -8.35
C ALA A 69 -3.62 -18.02 -8.11
N LYS A 70 -4.81 -17.60 -7.67
CA LYS A 70 -5.96 -18.48 -7.47
C LYS A 70 -6.44 -19.10 -8.77
N LEU A 71 -6.51 -18.32 -9.85
CA LEU A 71 -6.97 -18.82 -11.16
C LEU A 71 -5.97 -19.83 -11.78
N ASP A 72 -4.69 -19.70 -11.48
CA ASP A 72 -3.62 -20.53 -12.03
C ASP A 72 -3.15 -21.67 -11.10
N ASP A 73 -3.78 -21.82 -9.94
CA ASP A 73 -3.31 -22.71 -8.85
C ASP A 73 -1.82 -22.50 -8.51
N ASN A 74 -1.38 -21.24 -8.49
CA ASN A 74 0.01 -20.85 -8.31
C ASN A 74 0.33 -20.47 -6.86
N ALA A 75 0.63 -21.48 -6.05
CA ALA A 75 0.98 -21.30 -4.63
C ALA A 75 2.19 -20.38 -4.40
N LYS A 76 3.17 -20.35 -5.32
CA LYS A 76 4.36 -19.47 -5.19
C LYS A 76 3.98 -18.00 -5.32
N LEU A 77 3.11 -17.68 -6.28
CA LEU A 77 2.62 -16.32 -6.47
C LEU A 77 1.72 -15.88 -5.31
N ALA A 78 0.86 -16.78 -4.82
CA ALA A 78 0.04 -16.52 -3.63
C ALA A 78 0.91 -16.21 -2.40
N LYS A 79 1.97 -17.00 -2.17
CA LYS A 79 2.93 -16.76 -1.08
C LYS A 79 3.62 -15.41 -1.23
N PHE A 80 4.08 -15.06 -2.43
CA PHE A 80 4.73 -13.76 -2.68
C PHE A 80 3.79 -12.60 -2.33
N ALA A 81 2.55 -12.61 -2.85
CA ALA A 81 1.58 -11.54 -2.61
C ALA A 81 1.26 -11.39 -1.11
N ALA A 82 1.03 -12.49 -0.40
CA ALA A 82 0.78 -12.47 1.04
C ALA A 82 1.99 -12.01 1.85
N THR A 83 3.21 -12.38 1.44
CA THR A 83 4.45 -11.98 2.12
C THR A 83 4.68 -10.48 1.96
N LEU A 84 4.45 -9.93 0.76
CA LEU A 84 4.57 -8.50 0.51
C LEU A 84 3.57 -7.68 1.33
N GLU A 85 2.30 -8.09 1.42
CA GLU A 85 1.31 -7.44 2.30
C GLU A 85 1.77 -7.46 3.77
N LYS A 86 2.23 -8.62 4.25
CA LYS A 86 2.75 -8.78 5.62
C LYS A 86 3.95 -7.87 5.88
N VAL A 87 4.91 -7.80 4.96
CA VAL A 87 6.10 -6.96 5.09
C VAL A 87 5.74 -5.47 5.18
N CYS A 88 4.75 -5.00 4.42
CA CYS A 88 4.29 -3.61 4.55
C CYS A 88 3.74 -3.32 5.95
N VAL A 89 2.93 -4.22 6.51
CA VAL A 89 2.38 -4.09 7.88
C VAL A 89 3.51 -4.12 8.90
N ASP A 90 4.38 -5.13 8.87
CA ASP A 90 5.50 -5.27 9.79
C ASP A 90 6.44 -4.04 9.74
N THR A 91 6.62 -3.44 8.56
CA THR A 91 7.45 -2.24 8.39
C THR A 91 6.84 -1.03 9.11
N VAL A 92 5.52 -0.83 9.00
CA VAL A 92 4.82 0.24 9.73
C VAL A 92 4.83 -0.01 11.23
N GLU A 93 4.58 -1.25 11.67
CA GLU A 93 4.60 -1.63 13.10
C GLU A 93 5.99 -1.48 13.73
N ALA A 94 7.06 -1.62 12.96
CA ALA A 94 8.43 -1.34 13.38
C ALA A 94 8.77 0.17 13.48
N GLY A 95 7.83 1.05 13.11
CA GLY A 95 7.97 2.51 13.20
C GLY A 95 8.42 3.18 11.89
N ASP A 96 8.67 2.41 10.84
CA ASP A 96 9.06 2.91 9.52
C ASP A 96 7.79 3.17 8.68
N MET A 97 7.32 4.43 8.65
CA MET A 97 6.06 4.77 7.98
C MET A 97 6.12 6.11 7.24
N THR A 98 5.16 6.34 6.35
CA THR A 98 4.99 7.64 5.67
C THR A 98 4.34 8.68 6.57
N LYS A 99 4.44 9.94 6.15
CA LYS A 99 4.07 11.11 6.96
C LYS A 99 2.60 11.09 7.39
N ASP A 100 1.71 10.65 6.52
CA ASP A 100 0.27 10.54 6.82
C ASP A 100 0.00 9.61 8.01
N LEU A 101 0.71 8.48 8.12
CA LEU A 101 0.57 7.55 9.23
C LEU A 101 1.26 8.07 10.49
N ALA A 102 2.46 8.65 10.37
CA ALA A 102 3.17 9.21 11.51
C ALA A 102 2.36 10.29 12.24
N LEU A 103 1.63 11.13 11.48
CA LEU A 103 0.74 12.15 12.03
C LEU A 103 -0.44 11.57 12.84
N LEU A 104 -0.83 10.31 12.61
CA LEU A 104 -1.85 9.62 13.40
C LEU A 104 -1.28 9.07 14.72
N VAL A 105 0.01 8.72 14.74
CA VAL A 105 0.71 8.19 15.92
C VAL A 105 1.01 9.31 16.92
N GLY A 106 1.60 10.42 16.45
CA GLY A 106 1.92 11.56 17.30
C GLY A 106 2.93 12.53 16.67
N PRO A 107 3.10 13.73 17.26
CA PRO A 107 3.92 14.79 16.70
C PRO A 107 5.43 14.45 16.61
N ASP A 108 5.91 13.55 17.48
CA ASP A 108 7.32 13.17 17.56
C ASP A 108 7.67 11.95 16.68
N GLN A 109 6.67 11.31 16.05
CA GLN A 109 6.89 10.14 15.21
C GLN A 109 7.64 10.55 13.93
N LYS A 110 8.81 9.94 13.71
CA LYS A 110 9.57 10.11 12.48
C LYS A 110 8.87 9.41 11.32
N TRP A 111 9.11 9.91 10.12
CA TRP A 111 8.54 9.37 8.89
C TRP A 111 9.56 9.35 7.74
N LEU A 112 9.28 8.53 6.74
CA LEU A 112 10.10 8.32 5.55
C LEU A 112 9.50 9.01 4.33
N THR A 113 10.36 9.38 3.37
CA THR A 113 9.91 9.74 2.02
C THR A 113 9.24 8.52 1.36
N THR A 114 8.48 8.75 0.28
CA THR A 114 7.87 7.66 -0.50
C THR A 114 8.92 6.63 -0.92
N GLU A 115 10.06 7.09 -1.43
CA GLU A 115 11.18 6.24 -1.85
C GLU A 115 11.81 5.51 -0.65
N GLY A 116 12.06 6.23 0.46
CA GLY A 116 12.64 5.60 1.65
C GLY A 116 11.75 4.51 2.26
N PHE A 117 10.42 4.67 2.20
CA PHE A 117 9.49 3.61 2.62
C PHE A 117 9.53 2.41 1.66
N LEU A 118 9.59 2.64 0.35
CA LEU A 118 9.72 1.56 -0.64
C LEU A 118 11.03 0.79 -0.49
N ASP A 119 12.15 1.49 -0.28
CA ASP A 119 13.46 0.87 -0.03
C ASP A 119 13.44 0.00 1.24
N LYS A 120 12.75 0.47 2.28
CA LYS A 120 12.60 -0.28 3.54
C LYS A 120 11.76 -1.54 3.34
N VAL A 121 10.64 -1.42 2.61
CA VAL A 121 9.79 -2.56 2.26
C VAL A 121 10.55 -3.58 1.41
N ASP A 122 11.31 -3.16 0.40
CA ASP A 122 12.13 -4.07 -0.41
C ASP A 122 13.18 -4.79 0.45
N SER A 123 13.95 -4.06 1.26
CA SER A 123 14.94 -4.67 2.17
C SER A 123 14.32 -5.74 3.09
N ASN A 124 13.13 -5.48 3.62
CA ASN A 124 12.43 -6.44 4.47
C ASN A 124 11.84 -7.61 3.66
N LEU A 125 11.37 -7.37 2.44
CA LEU A 125 10.88 -8.42 1.55
C LEU A 125 11.99 -9.38 1.15
N GLN A 126 13.17 -8.87 0.78
CA GLN A 126 14.33 -9.71 0.46
C GLN A 126 14.70 -10.63 1.63
N LYS A 127 14.65 -10.12 2.87
CA LYS A 127 14.89 -10.95 4.08
C LYS A 127 13.80 -11.99 4.33
N ALA A 128 12.55 -11.70 4.00
CA ALA A 128 11.43 -12.62 4.20
C ALA A 128 11.35 -13.70 3.10
N MET A 129 11.91 -13.42 1.93
CA MET A 129 11.85 -14.30 0.75
C MET A 129 13.15 -15.08 0.49
N GLY A 130 14.29 -14.60 1.00
CA GLY A 130 15.59 -15.30 0.98
C GLY A 130 15.69 -16.40 2.03
#